data_AF-A0A1C5K709-F1
#
_entry.id   AF-A0A1C5K709-F1
#
_cell.length_a   1.000
_cell.length_b   1.000
_cell.length_c   1.000
_cell.angle_alpha   90.00
_cell.angle_beta   90.00
_cell.angle_gamma   90.00
#
_symmetry.space_group_name_H-M   'P 1'
#
loop_
_entity.id
_entity.type
_entity.pdbx_description
1 polymer ?
#
loop_
_entity_poly.entity_id
_entity_poly.type
_entity_poly.pdbx_seq_one_letter_code
_entity_poly.pdbx_strand_id
1 'polypeptide(L)'
;MIDPEDLLVGATLAGYREAVVPAVRPAGPGAVRTTVRRRRRRTAVVTAAAVVLAVALPVAGRAALDRDPAPPVPGPARTVEPSPSASPAGLPSPTASPTASVTATGTPTPTASAEPASSASTSPAAPDGRFSKAQLLATKVDLPPWGEQCAAKGPVRLFASAPDDLGQPFLISLSHGDVDGDGAEETVVRVGCQYGEAAGKQVVALDRDAAGRIVTLGQVVRTEEGQRDLLEHEVTSAGSVRVRVADIQPCCDTPTYLARDQWRTYRWSGGKFTQTGGPTGFGPDERLTDLTLTGGELVLGTPGPDGKRTGSLSLTVTNKGPVDVAQLGFINLELVGERAGGDFDQCRSLPEVGPYWASCVVAGLRAGERRDFTFTFVVDGSAPAVVQGVRVDHYDGQNRGWPDLTPAGNATEVRAVS
;
A
#
# COMPACT_ATOMS: atom_id res chain seq x y z
N MET A 1 -5.85 3.76 46.28
CA MET A 1 -7.08 4.43 45.83
C MET A 1 -7.40 3.81 44.49
N ILE A 2 -8.52 3.08 44.37
CA ILE A 2 -8.94 2.49 43.08
C ILE A 2 -9.60 3.62 42.31
N ASP A 3 -9.15 3.83 41.07
CA ASP A 3 -9.65 4.89 40.20
C ASP A 3 -11.12 4.62 39.88
N PRO A 4 -12.05 5.58 40.03
CA PRO A 4 -13.46 5.40 39.70
C PRO A 4 -13.72 4.92 38.26
N GLU A 5 -12.79 5.17 37.33
CA GLU A 5 -12.85 4.65 35.96
C GLU A 5 -12.64 3.13 35.89
N ASP A 6 -11.74 2.56 36.70
CA ASP A 6 -11.48 1.10 36.75
C ASP A 6 -12.70 0.32 37.28
N LEU A 7 -13.48 0.92 38.17
CA LEU A 7 -14.72 0.34 38.69
C LEU A 7 -15.84 0.32 37.62
N LEU A 8 -15.91 1.35 36.77
CA LEU A 8 -16.88 1.45 35.68
C LEU A 8 -16.55 0.47 34.54
N VAL A 9 -15.27 0.33 34.18
CA VAL A 9 -14.83 -0.63 33.17
C VAL A 9 -15.03 -2.06 33.67
N GLY A 10 -14.72 -2.35 34.94
CA GLY A 10 -14.94 -3.67 35.53
C GLY A 10 -16.41 -4.11 35.52
N ALA A 11 -17.32 -3.21 35.90
CA ALA A 11 -18.76 -3.50 35.95
C ALA A 11 -19.37 -3.70 34.55
N THR A 12 -18.96 -2.89 33.58
CA THR A 12 -19.43 -3.01 32.18
C THR A 12 -18.91 -4.29 31.52
N LEU A 13 -17.65 -4.66 31.76
CA LEU A 13 -17.07 -5.90 31.26
C LEU A 13 -17.74 -7.14 31.86
N ALA A 14 -18.07 -7.09 33.16
CA ALA A 14 -18.80 -8.16 33.84
C ALA A 14 -20.20 -8.35 33.26
N GLY A 15 -20.96 -7.27 33.06
CA GLY A 15 -22.28 -7.31 32.44
C GLY A 15 -22.26 -7.80 30.99
N TYR A 16 -21.27 -7.37 30.20
CA TYR A 16 -21.08 -7.88 28.84
C TYR A 16 -20.77 -9.39 28.82
N ARG A 17 -19.90 -9.86 29.71
CA ARG A 17 -19.56 -11.28 29.82
C ARG A 17 -20.79 -12.11 30.19
N GLU A 18 -21.59 -11.65 31.14
CA GLU A 18 -22.81 -12.35 31.58
C GLU A 18 -23.87 -12.42 30.47
N ALA A 19 -24.00 -11.36 29.67
CA ALA A 19 -24.91 -11.33 28.52
C ALA A 19 -24.46 -12.22 27.36
N VAL A 20 -23.15 -12.37 27.13
CA VAL A 20 -22.60 -13.05 25.95
C VAL A 20 -22.31 -14.53 26.21
N VAL A 21 -21.95 -14.92 27.43
CA VAL A 21 -21.61 -16.31 27.78
C VAL A 21 -22.68 -17.34 27.37
N PRO A 22 -24.00 -17.09 27.55
CA PRO A 22 -25.04 -18.03 27.10
C PRO A 22 -25.11 -18.22 25.57
N ALA A 23 -24.65 -17.23 24.79
CA ALA A 23 -24.65 -17.26 23.33
C ALA A 23 -23.39 -17.92 22.74
N VAL A 24 -22.32 -18.06 23.52
CA VAL A 24 -21.08 -18.71 23.08
C VAL A 24 -21.26 -20.23 23.18
N ARG A 25 -21.60 -20.86 22.06
CA ARG A 25 -21.48 -22.32 21.95
C ARG A 25 -19.99 -22.67 21.86
N PRO A 26 -19.39 -23.36 22.85
CA PRO A 26 -17.99 -23.74 22.77
C PRO A 26 -17.79 -24.61 21.54
N ALA A 27 -16.76 -24.31 20.77
CA ALA A 27 -16.38 -25.13 19.63
C ALA A 27 -16.10 -26.54 20.17
N GLY A 28 -16.89 -27.53 19.72
CA GLY A 28 -16.82 -28.88 20.25
C GLY A 28 -15.41 -29.47 20.16
N PRO A 29 -15.12 -30.58 20.87
CA PRO A 29 -13.78 -31.17 20.94
C PRO A 29 -13.15 -31.49 19.57
N GLY A 30 -13.96 -31.67 18.52
CA GLY A 30 -13.49 -31.80 17.13
C GLY A 30 -12.81 -30.53 16.59
N ALA A 31 -13.35 -29.34 16.86
CA ALA A 31 -12.78 -28.05 16.44
C ALA A 31 -11.47 -27.71 17.18
N VAL A 32 -11.35 -28.15 18.43
CA VAL A 32 -10.09 -28.05 19.18
C VAL A 32 -9.04 -28.98 18.55
N ARG A 33 -9.40 -30.22 18.24
CA ARG A 33 -8.49 -31.19 17.61
C ARG A 33 -8.03 -30.74 16.22
N THR A 34 -8.89 -30.14 15.41
CA THR A 34 -8.50 -29.59 14.09
C THR A 34 -7.56 -28.39 14.25
N THR A 35 -7.83 -27.48 15.18
CA THR A 35 -6.97 -26.32 15.45
C THR A 35 -5.58 -26.74 15.96
N VAL A 36 -5.51 -27.71 16.88
CA VAL A 36 -4.23 -28.25 17.39
C VAL A 36 -3.45 -28.97 16.27
N ARG A 37 -4.13 -29.76 15.43
CA ARG A 37 -3.50 -30.43 14.28
C ARG A 37 -2.98 -29.42 13.26
N ARG A 38 -3.71 -28.31 13.04
CA ARG A 38 -3.31 -27.20 12.16
C ARG A 38 -2.08 -26.49 12.69
N ARG A 39 -2.01 -26.20 13.99
CA ARG A 39 -0.85 -25.58 14.63
C ARG A 39 0.40 -26.47 14.53
N ARG A 40 0.28 -27.78 14.82
CA ARG A 40 1.38 -28.73 14.68
C ARG A 40 1.89 -28.86 13.24
N ARG A 41 0.99 -28.84 12.24
CA ARG A 41 1.38 -28.85 10.82
C ARG A 41 2.13 -27.58 10.42
N ARG A 42 1.65 -26.40 10.84
CA ARG A 42 2.33 -25.12 10.57
C ARG A 42 3.75 -25.08 11.16
N THR A 43 3.91 -25.52 12.40
CA THR A 43 5.24 -25.57 13.04
C THR A 43 6.20 -26.51 12.30
N ALA A 44 5.73 -27.66 11.80
CA ALA A 44 6.57 -28.61 11.07
C ALA A 44 7.02 -28.10 9.68
N VAL A 45 6.18 -27.33 8.98
CA VAL A 45 6.53 -26.76 7.66
C VAL A 45 7.61 -25.68 7.79
N VAL A 46 7.51 -24.82 8.83
CA VAL A 46 8.48 -23.74 9.07
C VAL A 46 9.86 -24.30 9.41
N THR A 47 9.96 -25.35 10.24
CA THR A 47 11.25 -25.99 10.54
C THR A 47 11.87 -26.68 9.33
N ALA A 48 11.05 -27.32 8.47
CA ALA A 48 11.57 -27.96 7.26
C ALA A 48 12.13 -26.92 6.26
N ALA A 49 11.46 -25.78 6.08
CA ALA A 49 11.92 -24.70 5.20
C ALA A 49 13.24 -24.08 5.68
N ALA A 50 13.39 -23.88 6.99
CA ALA A 50 14.62 -23.34 7.60
C ALA A 50 15.83 -24.27 7.39
N VAL A 51 15.64 -25.59 7.49
CA VAL A 51 16.72 -26.57 7.26
C VAL A 51 17.17 -26.59 5.79
N VAL A 52 16.25 -26.50 4.84
CA VAL A 52 16.59 -26.47 3.40
C VAL A 52 17.36 -25.19 3.05
N LEU A 53 16.96 -24.04 3.59
CA LEU A 53 17.65 -22.76 3.40
C LEU A 53 19.07 -22.76 3.99
N ALA A 54 19.27 -23.38 5.15
CA ALA A 54 20.58 -23.49 5.78
C ALA A 54 21.58 -24.34 4.98
N VAL A 55 21.11 -25.32 4.21
CA VAL A 55 21.96 -26.22 3.41
C VAL A 55 22.20 -25.68 1.99
N ALA A 56 21.26 -24.95 1.40
CA ALA A 56 21.37 -24.47 0.01
C ALA A 56 22.27 -23.22 -0.16
N LEU A 57 22.28 -22.32 0.83
CA LEU A 57 23.01 -21.05 0.75
C LEU A 57 24.55 -21.21 0.61
N PRO A 58 25.23 -22.13 1.31
CA PRO A 58 26.68 -22.29 1.18
C PRO A 58 27.13 -22.83 -0.19
N VAL A 59 26.26 -23.58 -0.91
CA VAL A 59 26.61 -24.23 -2.18
C VAL A 59 26.51 -23.25 -3.36
N ALA A 60 25.54 -22.34 -3.35
CA ALA A 60 25.38 -21.33 -4.41
C ALA A 60 26.47 -20.24 -4.36
N GLY A 61 26.94 -19.88 -3.16
CA GLY A 61 27.99 -18.87 -2.98
C GLY A 61 29.34 -19.25 -3.58
N ARG A 62 29.66 -20.56 -3.66
CA ARG A 62 30.96 -21.03 -4.18
C ARG A 62 31.03 -21.12 -5.71
N ALA A 63 29.88 -21.20 -6.40
CA ALA A 63 29.84 -21.25 -7.86
C ALA A 63 29.89 -19.87 -8.53
N ALA A 64 29.67 -18.79 -7.78
CA ALA A 64 29.62 -17.43 -8.31
C ALA A 64 30.98 -16.70 -8.31
N LEU A 65 31.99 -17.23 -7.63
CA LEU A 65 33.30 -16.57 -7.48
C LEU A 65 34.37 -16.97 -8.54
N ASP A 66 34.10 -17.97 -9.39
CA ASP A 66 35.05 -18.47 -10.40
C ASP A 66 34.81 -17.95 -11.83
N ARG A 67 34.16 -16.78 -12.01
CA ARG A 67 34.01 -16.17 -13.35
C ARG A 67 34.90 -14.95 -13.51
N ASP A 68 36.02 -15.16 -14.20
CA ASP A 68 36.87 -14.08 -14.73
C ASP A 68 36.09 -13.17 -15.70
N PRO A 69 36.12 -11.84 -15.53
CA PRO A 69 35.50 -10.90 -16.46
C PRO A 69 36.40 -10.67 -17.68
N ALA A 70 35.85 -10.88 -18.87
CA ALA A 70 36.49 -10.56 -20.15
C ALA A 70 36.55 -9.02 -20.37
N PRO A 71 37.57 -8.50 -21.08
CA PRO A 71 37.75 -7.07 -21.31
C PRO A 71 36.72 -6.48 -22.30
N PRO A 72 36.35 -5.19 -22.15
CA PRO A 72 35.33 -4.54 -22.96
C PRO A 72 35.81 -4.21 -24.38
N VAL A 73 34.94 -4.47 -25.37
CA VAL A 73 35.12 -4.12 -26.79
C VAL A 73 34.61 -2.69 -27.05
N PRO A 74 35.34 -1.81 -27.78
CA PRO A 74 34.86 -0.48 -28.13
C PRO A 74 33.87 -0.52 -29.30
N GLY A 75 32.71 0.14 -29.14
CA GLY A 75 31.74 0.38 -30.23
C GLY A 75 31.99 1.71 -30.97
N PRO A 76 31.51 1.86 -32.23
CA PRO A 76 31.81 3.02 -33.06
C PRO A 76 31.04 4.29 -32.66
N ALA A 77 31.68 5.43 -32.87
CA ALA A 77 31.21 6.77 -32.57
C ALA A 77 29.99 7.18 -33.41
N ARG A 78 28.99 7.78 -32.76
CA ARG A 78 27.86 8.45 -33.43
C ARG A 78 28.14 9.96 -33.53
N THR A 79 28.18 10.45 -34.77
CA THR A 79 28.20 11.87 -35.11
C THR A 79 26.81 12.46 -34.90
N VAL A 80 26.71 13.54 -34.13
CA VAL A 80 25.48 14.33 -33.98
C VAL A 80 25.67 15.65 -34.74
N GLU A 81 24.75 15.94 -35.64
CA GLU A 81 24.68 17.17 -36.43
C GLU A 81 23.84 18.24 -35.68
N PRO A 82 24.27 19.51 -35.60
CA PRO A 82 23.56 20.55 -34.85
C PRO A 82 22.49 21.25 -35.70
N SER A 83 21.30 21.44 -35.12
CA SER A 83 20.24 22.30 -35.67
C SER A 83 20.33 23.71 -35.06
N PRO A 84 20.24 24.80 -35.85
CA PRO A 84 20.53 26.14 -35.36
C PRO A 84 19.34 26.84 -34.69
N SER A 85 19.71 27.69 -33.75
CA SER A 85 18.92 28.58 -32.91
C SER A 85 18.39 29.80 -33.69
N ALA A 86 17.16 30.24 -33.39
CA ALA A 86 16.69 31.58 -33.73
C ALA A 86 15.68 32.10 -32.69
N SER A 87 15.97 33.31 -32.20
CA SER A 87 15.13 34.26 -31.46
C SER A 87 15.65 35.67 -31.86
N PRO A 88 14.98 36.83 -31.65
CA PRO A 88 13.74 37.09 -30.90
C PRO A 88 12.78 38.15 -31.53
N ALA A 89 11.79 38.57 -30.73
CA ALA A 89 11.11 39.88 -30.66
C ALA A 89 9.64 39.99 -31.17
N GLY A 90 8.77 40.50 -30.28
CA GLY A 90 7.47 41.08 -30.64
C GLY A 90 6.39 41.05 -29.55
N LEU A 91 6.32 42.10 -28.71
CA LEU A 91 5.09 42.54 -28.00
C LEU A 91 4.02 43.00 -29.02
N PRO A 92 2.68 42.96 -28.76
CA PRO A 92 2.03 43.79 -27.72
C PRO A 92 0.78 43.21 -27.01
N SER A 93 0.33 43.92 -25.97
CA SER A 93 -0.98 43.87 -25.27
C SER A 93 -1.94 44.93 -25.88
N PRO A 94 -3.21 45.12 -25.44
CA PRO A 94 -4.25 44.23 -24.87
C PRO A 94 -5.63 44.40 -25.62
N THR A 95 -6.73 43.88 -25.05
CA THR A 95 -8.15 44.36 -25.15
C THR A 95 -9.16 43.41 -25.82
N ALA A 96 -10.14 42.93 -25.04
CA ALA A 96 -11.60 43.16 -25.19
C ALA A 96 -12.46 41.97 -24.71
N SER A 97 -13.31 42.28 -23.73
CA SER A 97 -14.55 41.55 -23.41
C SER A 97 -15.54 41.59 -24.58
N PRO A 98 -16.51 40.66 -24.66
CA PRO A 98 -17.87 41.14 -24.40
C PRO A 98 -18.77 40.18 -23.62
N THR A 99 -19.53 40.81 -22.72
CA THR A 99 -20.84 40.39 -22.23
C THR A 99 -21.89 40.51 -23.33
N ALA A 100 -22.75 39.50 -23.49
CA ALA A 100 -24.07 39.69 -24.09
C ALA A 100 -25.10 38.78 -23.41
N SER A 101 -25.99 39.42 -22.66
CA SER A 101 -27.30 38.89 -22.29
C SER A 101 -28.22 38.97 -23.49
N VAL A 102 -28.93 37.88 -23.82
CA VAL A 102 -30.16 37.95 -24.64
C VAL A 102 -31.20 37.01 -24.05
N THR A 103 -32.23 37.62 -23.49
CA THR A 103 -33.54 37.05 -23.22
C THR A 103 -34.28 36.93 -24.56
N ALA A 104 -34.78 35.74 -24.90
CA ALA A 104 -35.75 35.58 -25.98
C ALA A 104 -36.82 34.57 -25.56
N THR A 105 -37.94 35.13 -25.13
CA THR A 105 -39.25 34.50 -25.00
C THR A 105 -39.73 34.08 -26.39
N GLY A 106 -40.04 32.81 -26.58
CA GLY A 106 -40.55 32.30 -27.85
C GLY A 106 -41.30 30.99 -27.65
N THR A 107 -42.59 31.09 -27.35
CA THR A 107 -43.57 30.01 -27.39
C THR A 107 -43.96 29.76 -28.86
N PRO A 108 -43.87 28.52 -29.35
CA PRO A 108 -44.85 28.05 -30.31
C PRO A 108 -45.48 26.71 -29.89
N THR A 109 -46.77 26.62 -30.14
CA THR A 109 -47.65 25.45 -30.04
C THR A 109 -48.67 25.65 -31.17
N PRO A 110 -49.29 24.63 -31.78
CA PRO A 110 -48.90 23.23 -32.08
C PRO A 110 -49.03 22.90 -33.58
N THR A 111 -48.50 21.76 -34.04
CA THR A 111 -49.13 21.00 -35.15
C THR A 111 -48.92 19.51 -34.90
N ALA A 112 -50.03 18.82 -34.65
CA ALA A 112 -50.09 17.37 -34.61
C ALA A 112 -49.94 16.80 -36.03
N SER A 113 -48.93 15.98 -36.25
CA SER A 113 -48.84 15.09 -37.40
C SER A 113 -48.78 13.66 -36.89
N ALA A 114 -49.71 12.86 -37.37
CA ALA A 114 -49.88 11.46 -37.01
C ALA A 114 -48.83 10.55 -37.69
N GLU A 115 -48.60 9.41 -37.02
CA GLU A 115 -48.14 8.11 -37.57
C GLU A 115 -46.61 7.90 -37.74
N PRO A 116 -46.04 6.69 -37.50
CA PRO A 116 -46.66 5.39 -37.20
C PRO A 116 -46.39 4.82 -35.81
N ALA A 117 -47.25 3.88 -35.42
CA ALA A 117 -47.02 2.98 -34.30
C ALA A 117 -45.70 2.22 -34.50
N SER A 118 -44.68 2.55 -33.71
CA SER A 118 -43.54 1.67 -33.51
C SER A 118 -44.06 0.36 -32.93
N SER A 119 -44.15 -0.66 -33.77
CA SER A 119 -44.17 -2.05 -33.33
C SER A 119 -43.01 -2.22 -32.35
N ALA A 120 -43.33 -2.33 -31.06
CA ALA A 120 -42.37 -2.66 -30.03
C ALA A 120 -41.77 -4.01 -30.44
N SER A 121 -40.54 -3.97 -30.96
CA SER A 121 -39.74 -5.17 -31.15
C SER A 121 -39.49 -5.71 -29.74
N THR A 122 -40.30 -6.69 -29.34
CA THR A 122 -40.10 -7.43 -28.10
C THR A 122 -38.88 -8.30 -28.30
N SER A 123 -37.69 -7.69 -28.24
CA SER A 123 -36.49 -8.46 -27.92
C SER A 123 -36.80 -9.21 -26.63
N PRO A 124 -36.53 -10.52 -26.56
CA PRO A 124 -36.63 -11.26 -25.33
C PRO A 124 -35.90 -10.49 -24.23
N ALA A 125 -36.53 -10.33 -23.07
CA ALA A 125 -35.86 -9.74 -21.91
C ALA A 125 -34.58 -10.53 -21.63
N ALA A 126 -33.48 -9.82 -21.37
CA ALA A 126 -32.22 -10.45 -21.03
C ALA A 126 -32.39 -11.36 -19.79
N PRO A 127 -31.70 -12.52 -19.74
CA PRO A 127 -31.77 -13.39 -18.58
C PRO A 127 -31.29 -12.67 -17.30
N ASP A 128 -31.92 -12.95 -16.15
CA ASP A 128 -31.50 -12.36 -14.87
C ASP A 128 -30.04 -12.76 -14.53
N GLY A 129 -29.14 -11.76 -14.58
CA GLY A 129 -27.70 -11.85 -14.28
C GLY A 129 -27.39 -11.86 -12.78
N ARG A 130 -28.40 -11.85 -11.90
CA ARG A 130 -28.18 -11.90 -10.45
C ARG A 130 -27.79 -13.29 -9.98
N PHE A 131 -26.63 -13.35 -9.35
CA PHE A 131 -26.09 -14.54 -8.71
C PHE A 131 -26.01 -14.31 -7.20
N SER A 132 -26.51 -15.28 -6.45
CA SER A 132 -26.27 -15.40 -5.02
C SER A 132 -24.84 -15.88 -4.75
N LYS A 133 -24.34 -15.58 -3.55
CA LYS A 133 -23.08 -16.14 -3.04
C LYS A 133 -23.03 -17.67 -3.16
N ALA A 134 -24.14 -18.36 -2.86
CA ALA A 134 -24.21 -19.82 -2.93
C ALA A 134 -24.02 -20.35 -4.37
N GLN A 135 -24.65 -19.71 -5.36
CA GLN A 135 -24.47 -20.08 -6.78
C GLN A 135 -23.03 -19.92 -7.23
N LEU A 136 -22.39 -18.78 -6.90
CA LEU A 136 -21.00 -18.51 -7.26
C LEU A 136 -20.01 -19.50 -6.63
N LEU A 137 -20.26 -19.94 -5.39
CA LEU A 137 -19.41 -20.94 -4.71
C LEU A 137 -19.66 -22.37 -5.20
N ALA A 138 -20.86 -22.66 -5.73
CA ALA A 138 -21.23 -23.97 -6.23
C ALA A 138 -20.74 -24.24 -7.66
N THR A 139 -20.50 -23.21 -8.46
CA THR A 139 -20.06 -23.37 -9.86
C THR A 139 -18.60 -22.98 -10.08
N LYS A 140 -18.09 -23.29 -11.28
CA LYS A 140 -16.85 -22.70 -11.78
C LYS A 140 -17.20 -21.40 -12.49
N VAL A 141 -16.40 -20.36 -12.25
CA VAL A 141 -16.50 -19.04 -12.88
C VAL A 141 -15.24 -18.83 -13.71
N ASP A 142 -15.38 -18.28 -14.91
CA ASP A 142 -14.23 -17.97 -15.76
C ASP A 142 -13.58 -16.65 -15.31
N LEU A 143 -12.44 -16.68 -14.63
CA LEU A 143 -11.79 -15.44 -14.20
C LEU A 143 -10.79 -14.93 -15.26
N PRO A 144 -10.81 -13.62 -15.56
CA PRO A 144 -9.79 -12.98 -16.38
C PRO A 144 -8.40 -13.13 -15.73
N PRO A 145 -7.30 -13.08 -16.52
CA PRO A 145 -5.95 -13.17 -16.00
C PRO A 145 -5.67 -12.11 -14.92
N TRP A 146 -5.05 -12.56 -13.81
CA TRP A 146 -4.85 -11.75 -12.61
C TRP A 146 -3.39 -11.30 -12.44
N GLY A 147 -2.42 -12.14 -12.85
CA GLY A 147 -0.99 -11.92 -12.71
C GLY A 147 -0.27 -13.22 -12.33
N GLU A 148 1.07 -13.21 -12.29
CA GLU A 148 1.84 -14.44 -12.02
C GLU A 148 1.60 -15.04 -10.63
N GLN A 149 1.33 -14.19 -9.62
CA GLN A 149 1.08 -14.65 -8.24
C GLN A 149 -0.29 -15.32 -8.07
N CYS A 150 -1.17 -15.20 -9.07
CA CYS A 150 -2.54 -15.68 -9.04
C CYS A 150 -2.81 -16.50 -10.31
N ALA A 151 -2.47 -17.79 -10.24
CA ALA A 151 -2.58 -18.75 -11.35
C ALA A 151 -4.03 -19.08 -11.76
N ALA A 152 -5.03 -18.40 -11.20
CA ALA A 152 -6.42 -18.51 -11.61
C ALA A 152 -6.60 -17.87 -13.00
N LYS A 153 -6.56 -18.70 -14.04
CA LYS A 153 -6.98 -18.35 -15.40
C LYS A 153 -8.01 -19.35 -15.88
N GLY A 154 -9.11 -18.88 -16.46
CA GLY A 154 -10.15 -19.76 -16.96
C GLY A 154 -11.15 -20.18 -15.86
N PRO A 155 -11.85 -21.31 -16.05
CA PRO A 155 -12.86 -21.80 -15.12
C PRO A 155 -12.28 -22.23 -13.76
N VAL A 156 -12.55 -21.47 -12.72
CA VAL A 156 -12.08 -21.71 -11.34
C VAL A 156 -13.23 -21.79 -10.36
N ARG A 157 -13.08 -22.57 -9.29
CA ARG A 157 -14.03 -22.57 -8.17
C ARG A 157 -13.58 -21.53 -7.14
N LEU A 158 -14.52 -20.70 -6.71
CA LEU A 158 -14.29 -19.70 -5.68
C LEU A 158 -14.44 -20.31 -4.28
N PHE A 159 -13.59 -19.87 -3.35
CA PHE A 159 -13.73 -20.18 -1.92
C PHE A 159 -14.55 -19.09 -1.20
N ALA A 160 -15.20 -19.46 -0.09
CA ALA A 160 -16.04 -18.54 0.69
C ALA A 160 -15.23 -17.49 1.48
N SER A 161 -13.94 -17.75 1.68
CA SER A 161 -12.95 -16.95 2.39
C SER A 161 -11.54 -17.33 1.90
N ALA A 162 -10.53 -16.54 2.27
CA ALA A 162 -9.13 -16.84 1.98
C ALA A 162 -8.77 -18.27 2.44
N PRO A 163 -8.38 -19.17 1.51
CA PRO A 163 -7.98 -20.54 1.85
C PRO A 163 -6.57 -20.58 2.45
N ASP A 164 -6.20 -21.69 3.10
CA ASP A 164 -4.83 -21.90 3.58
C ASP A 164 -3.83 -22.07 2.41
N ASP A 165 -4.31 -22.55 1.27
CA ASP A 165 -3.51 -22.75 0.06
C ASP A 165 -3.38 -21.44 -0.72
N LEU A 166 -2.15 -20.98 -0.93
CA LEU A 166 -1.87 -19.76 -1.69
C LEU A 166 -2.32 -19.88 -3.16
N GLY A 167 -2.60 -18.73 -3.77
CA GLY A 167 -2.93 -18.63 -5.20
C GLY A 167 -4.37 -19.05 -5.57
N GLN A 168 -5.18 -19.47 -4.60
CA GLN A 168 -6.58 -19.86 -4.84
C GLN A 168 -7.53 -18.66 -4.69
N PRO A 169 -8.47 -18.47 -5.64
CA PRO A 169 -9.39 -17.33 -5.63
C PRO A 169 -10.52 -17.52 -4.63
N PHE A 170 -10.85 -16.48 -3.87
CA PHE A 170 -11.96 -16.47 -2.93
C PHE A 170 -12.85 -15.25 -3.13
N LEU A 171 -14.14 -15.41 -2.83
CA LEU A 171 -15.12 -14.34 -2.95
C LEU A 171 -15.05 -13.43 -1.72
N ILE A 172 -14.80 -12.13 -1.94
CA ILE A 172 -14.76 -11.11 -0.88
C ILE A 172 -16.13 -10.47 -0.71
N SER A 173 -16.67 -9.90 -1.78
CA SER A 173 -17.97 -9.21 -1.78
C SER A 173 -18.65 -9.32 -3.15
N LEU A 174 -19.94 -9.03 -3.20
CA LEU A 174 -20.74 -8.95 -4.43
C LEU A 174 -21.77 -7.83 -4.33
N SER A 175 -22.15 -7.27 -5.47
CA SER A 175 -23.22 -6.29 -5.65
C SER A 175 -23.92 -6.56 -6.99
N HIS A 176 -25.05 -5.88 -7.23
CA HIS A 176 -25.86 -6.07 -8.43
C HIS A 176 -26.17 -4.74 -9.10
N GLY A 177 -26.37 -4.78 -10.42
CA GLY A 177 -26.88 -3.65 -11.22
C GLY A 177 -26.63 -3.84 -12.71
N ASP A 178 -27.42 -3.17 -13.53
CA ASP A 178 -27.35 -3.16 -14.99
C ASP A 178 -26.09 -2.40 -15.46
N VAL A 179 -25.00 -3.12 -15.75
CA VAL A 179 -23.69 -2.52 -16.10
C VAL A 179 -23.46 -2.41 -17.60
N ASP A 180 -24.22 -3.12 -18.44
CA ASP A 180 -24.11 -3.07 -19.89
C ASP A 180 -25.28 -2.42 -20.62
N GLY A 181 -26.36 -2.11 -19.92
CA GLY A 181 -27.51 -1.34 -20.39
C GLY A 181 -28.56 -2.18 -21.12
N ASP A 182 -28.57 -3.51 -20.93
CA ASP A 182 -29.54 -4.39 -21.57
C ASP A 182 -30.85 -4.56 -20.78
N GLY A 183 -30.92 -3.98 -19.57
CA GLY A 183 -32.07 -3.99 -18.68
C GLY A 183 -32.15 -5.16 -17.72
N ALA A 184 -31.20 -6.11 -17.74
CA ALA A 184 -30.98 -7.07 -16.66
C ALA A 184 -29.99 -6.50 -15.62
N GLU A 185 -29.99 -7.06 -14.41
CA GLU A 185 -28.97 -6.73 -13.41
C GLU A 185 -27.87 -7.80 -13.39
N GLU A 186 -26.63 -7.40 -13.63
CA GLU A 186 -25.47 -8.28 -13.54
C GLU A 186 -25.01 -8.42 -12.09
N THR A 187 -24.12 -9.39 -11.85
CA THR A 187 -23.42 -9.51 -10.56
C THR A 187 -21.99 -9.03 -10.67
N VAL A 188 -21.66 -7.97 -9.93
CA VAL A 188 -20.28 -7.47 -9.82
C VAL A 188 -19.65 -8.03 -8.55
N VAL A 189 -18.58 -8.81 -8.71
CA VAL A 189 -17.88 -9.48 -7.61
C VAL A 189 -16.50 -8.89 -7.38
N ARG A 190 -16.11 -8.76 -6.11
CA ARG A 190 -14.71 -8.59 -5.73
C ARG A 190 -14.17 -9.93 -5.26
N VAL A 191 -13.15 -10.41 -5.93
CA VAL A 191 -12.43 -11.63 -5.62
C VAL A 191 -11.04 -11.29 -5.07
N GLY A 192 -10.55 -12.12 -4.15
CA GLY A 192 -9.19 -12.08 -3.64
C GLY A 192 -8.42 -13.33 -4.03
N CYS A 193 -7.10 -13.22 -4.08
CA CYS A 193 -6.18 -14.33 -4.29
C CYS A 193 -4.97 -14.11 -3.39
N GLN A 194 -4.83 -14.98 -2.39
CA GLN A 194 -3.81 -14.79 -1.35
C GLN A 194 -2.42 -15.18 -1.86
N TYR A 195 -1.44 -14.29 -1.68
CA TYR A 195 -0.02 -14.57 -1.91
C TYR A 195 0.78 -14.11 -0.68
N GLY A 196 1.25 -15.07 0.12
CA GLY A 196 1.81 -14.78 1.43
C GLY A 196 0.78 -14.12 2.35
N GLU A 197 1.15 -12.97 2.93
CA GLU A 197 0.31 -12.22 3.87
C GLU A 197 -0.54 -11.15 3.19
N ALA A 198 -0.29 -10.87 1.91
CA ALA A 198 -1.08 -9.98 1.07
C ALA A 198 -2.07 -10.78 0.20
N ALA A 199 -2.96 -10.06 -0.48
CA ALA A 199 -3.89 -10.68 -1.43
C ALA A 199 -4.08 -9.78 -2.65
N GLY A 200 -3.84 -10.34 -3.83
CA GLY A 200 -4.24 -9.70 -5.07
C GLY A 200 -5.76 -9.63 -5.08
N LYS A 201 -6.32 -8.53 -5.57
CA LYS A 201 -7.77 -8.33 -5.66
C LYS A 201 -8.16 -8.04 -7.10
N GLN A 202 -9.36 -8.45 -7.50
CA GLN A 202 -9.93 -8.10 -8.79
C GLN A 202 -11.44 -7.91 -8.65
N VAL A 203 -11.98 -6.94 -9.38
CA VAL A 203 -13.42 -6.74 -9.55
C VAL A 203 -13.81 -7.21 -10.95
N VAL A 204 -14.84 -8.06 -11.03
CA VAL A 204 -15.31 -8.71 -12.26
C VAL A 204 -16.83 -8.58 -12.34
N ALA A 205 -17.35 -8.25 -13.52
CA ALA A 205 -18.78 -8.35 -13.80
C ALA A 205 -19.10 -9.71 -14.41
N LEU A 206 -20.13 -10.36 -13.88
CA LEU A 206 -20.62 -11.67 -14.29
C LEU A 206 -22.07 -11.51 -14.74
N ASP A 207 -22.41 -12.24 -15.80
CA ASP A 207 -23.74 -12.24 -16.39
C ASP A 207 -24.17 -13.67 -16.73
N ARG A 208 -25.38 -13.85 -17.27
CA ARG A 208 -25.98 -15.10 -17.68
C ARG A 208 -26.20 -15.11 -19.19
N ASP A 209 -25.59 -16.08 -19.89
CA ASP A 209 -25.86 -16.25 -21.30
C ASP A 209 -27.30 -16.78 -21.59
N ALA A 210 -27.69 -16.80 -22.86
CA ALA A 210 -28.99 -17.30 -23.29
C ALA A 210 -29.29 -18.77 -22.89
N ALA A 211 -28.25 -19.56 -22.59
CA ALA A 211 -28.38 -20.94 -22.10
C ALA A 211 -28.46 -21.02 -20.57
N GLY A 212 -28.47 -19.89 -19.88
CA GLY A 212 -28.56 -19.80 -18.43
C GLY A 212 -27.23 -19.96 -17.70
N ARG A 213 -26.09 -20.02 -18.41
CA ARG A 213 -24.76 -20.27 -17.83
C ARG A 213 -24.14 -18.97 -17.33
N ILE A 214 -23.39 -19.06 -16.22
CA ILE A 214 -22.58 -17.92 -15.75
C ILE A 214 -21.47 -17.66 -16.75
N VAL A 215 -21.42 -16.43 -17.27
CA VAL A 215 -20.36 -15.93 -18.13
C VAL A 215 -19.73 -14.71 -17.51
N THR A 216 -18.46 -14.48 -17.84
CA THR A 216 -17.77 -13.27 -17.42
C THR A 216 -17.96 -12.21 -18.47
N LEU A 217 -18.65 -11.14 -18.11
CA LEU A 217 -18.80 -9.97 -18.96
C LEU A 217 -17.45 -9.27 -19.12
N GLY A 218 -16.72 -9.05 -18.02
CA GLY A 218 -15.35 -8.53 -18.10
C GLY A 218 -14.70 -8.21 -16.76
N GLN A 219 -13.38 -7.98 -16.81
CA GLN A 219 -12.61 -7.40 -15.70
C GLN A 219 -12.93 -5.91 -15.61
N VAL A 220 -13.35 -5.45 -14.42
CA VAL A 220 -13.54 -4.03 -14.13
C VAL A 220 -12.20 -3.39 -13.81
N VAL A 221 -11.49 -3.96 -12.83
CA VAL A 221 -10.16 -3.51 -12.37
C VAL A 221 -9.50 -4.62 -11.54
N ARG A 222 -8.17 -4.64 -11.47
CA ARG A 222 -7.39 -5.53 -10.60
C ARG A 222 -6.31 -4.75 -9.84
N THR A 223 -5.75 -5.35 -8.80
CA THR A 223 -4.52 -4.88 -8.17
C THR A 223 -3.35 -5.00 -9.14
N GLU A 224 -2.52 -3.98 -9.20
CA GLU A 224 -1.31 -3.91 -10.03
C GLU A 224 -0.31 -2.88 -9.46
N GLU A 225 0.78 -2.61 -10.17
CA GLU A 225 1.74 -1.59 -9.75
C GLU A 225 1.06 -0.22 -9.65
N GLY A 226 1.31 0.51 -8.56
CA GLY A 226 0.65 1.79 -8.26
C GLY A 226 -0.78 1.67 -7.72
N GLN A 227 -1.36 0.47 -7.66
CA GLN A 227 -2.68 0.20 -7.08
C GLN A 227 -2.67 -1.18 -6.41
N ARG A 228 -2.15 -1.25 -5.19
CA ARG A 228 -1.91 -2.53 -4.52
C ARG A 228 -3.11 -3.06 -3.75
N ASP A 229 -4.20 -2.29 -3.63
CA ASP A 229 -5.41 -2.78 -2.98
C ASP A 229 -6.73 -2.31 -3.61
N LEU A 230 -7.78 -3.14 -3.45
CA LEU A 230 -9.18 -2.85 -3.77
C LEU A 230 -10.02 -2.99 -2.50
N LEU A 231 -10.48 -1.87 -1.96
CA LEU A 231 -11.11 -1.77 -0.64
C LEU A 231 -12.62 -2.01 -0.69
N GLU A 232 -13.28 -1.47 -1.72
CA GLU A 232 -14.74 -1.46 -1.88
C GLU A 232 -15.13 -1.35 -3.35
N HIS A 233 -16.33 -1.84 -3.70
CA HIS A 233 -16.94 -1.58 -4.99
C HIS A 233 -18.46 -1.42 -4.85
N GLU A 234 -19.04 -0.60 -5.72
CA GLU A 234 -20.49 -0.38 -5.82
C GLU A 234 -20.89 -0.22 -7.30
N VAL A 235 -22.14 -0.58 -7.62
CA VAL A 235 -22.74 -0.36 -8.94
C VAL A 235 -23.71 0.80 -8.82
N THR A 236 -23.56 1.81 -9.67
CA THR A 236 -24.43 2.98 -9.67
C THR A 236 -25.69 2.71 -10.49
N SER A 237 -26.75 3.47 -10.26
CA SER A 237 -27.98 3.40 -11.06
C SER A 237 -27.80 3.78 -12.53
N ALA A 238 -26.64 4.31 -12.91
CA ALA A 238 -26.29 4.66 -14.29
C ALA A 238 -25.46 3.56 -14.99
N GLY A 239 -25.35 2.37 -14.37
CA GLY A 239 -24.59 1.22 -14.88
C GLY A 239 -23.08 1.37 -14.83
N SER A 240 -22.57 2.25 -13.96
CA SER A 240 -21.13 2.39 -13.75
C SER A 240 -20.70 1.64 -12.50
N VAL A 241 -19.52 1.04 -12.53
CA VAL A 241 -18.92 0.39 -11.36
C VAL A 241 -17.92 1.36 -10.73
N ARG A 242 -18.17 1.77 -9.49
CA ARG A 242 -17.19 2.54 -8.71
C ARG A 242 -16.38 1.60 -7.85
N VAL A 243 -15.06 1.78 -7.83
CA VAL A 243 -14.15 0.97 -7.02
C VAL A 243 -13.27 1.90 -6.19
N ARG A 244 -13.23 1.66 -4.87
CA ARG A 244 -12.31 2.33 -3.96
C ARG A 244 -11.01 1.57 -3.95
N VAL A 245 -9.96 2.20 -4.44
CA VAL A 245 -8.65 1.60 -4.63
C VAL A 245 -7.65 2.23 -3.69
N ALA A 246 -6.62 1.49 -3.28
CA ALA A 246 -5.52 2.01 -2.46
C ALA A 246 -4.14 1.70 -3.06
N ASP A 247 -3.18 2.58 -2.78
CA ASP A 247 -1.80 2.48 -3.28
C ASP A 247 -1.01 1.37 -2.58
N ILE A 248 -1.35 1.09 -1.32
CA ILE A 248 -0.77 0.05 -0.47
C ILE A 248 -1.91 -0.81 0.09
N GLN A 249 -1.67 -2.12 0.18
CA GLN A 249 -2.51 -3.00 0.99
C GLN A 249 -1.92 -3.06 2.40
N PRO A 250 -2.64 -2.54 3.42
CA PRO A 250 -2.24 -2.76 4.80
C PRO A 250 -2.27 -4.27 5.10
N CYS A 251 -1.10 -4.83 5.36
CA CYS A 251 -0.94 -6.21 5.80
C CYS A 251 0.25 -6.31 6.75
N CYS A 252 0.23 -7.31 7.63
CA CYS A 252 1.32 -7.59 8.58
C CYS A 252 1.54 -6.40 9.51
N ASP A 253 2.76 -5.83 9.48
CA ASP A 253 3.16 -4.66 10.24
C ASP A 253 2.93 -3.34 9.49
N THR A 254 2.37 -3.37 8.26
CA THR A 254 2.07 -2.16 7.49
C THR A 254 0.85 -1.47 8.07
N PRO A 255 0.99 -0.27 8.68
CA PRO A 255 -0.13 0.39 9.31
C PRO A 255 -1.14 0.92 8.30
N THR A 256 -2.41 0.93 8.68
CA THR A 256 -3.50 1.40 7.81
C THR A 256 -3.43 2.88 7.47
N TYR A 257 -2.81 3.71 8.32
CA TYR A 257 -2.68 5.14 8.08
C TYR A 257 -1.72 5.48 6.92
N LEU A 258 -0.88 4.53 6.49
CA LEU A 258 0.01 4.72 5.36
C LEU A 258 -0.72 4.64 4.02
N ALA A 259 -1.81 3.87 3.94
CA ALA A 259 -2.55 3.72 2.70
C ALA A 259 -3.23 5.04 2.31
N ARG A 260 -3.11 5.41 1.04
CA ARG A 260 -3.96 6.41 0.39
C ARG A 260 -5.02 5.66 -0.39
N ASP A 261 -6.23 6.19 -0.41
CA ASP A 261 -7.31 5.62 -1.20
C ASP A 261 -8.04 6.66 -2.04
N GLN A 262 -8.61 6.22 -3.16
CA GLN A 262 -9.40 7.06 -4.05
C GLN A 262 -10.48 6.24 -4.75
N TRP A 263 -11.57 6.89 -5.15
CA TRP A 263 -12.59 6.27 -5.98
C TRP A 263 -12.23 6.38 -7.46
N ARG A 264 -12.39 5.28 -8.20
CA ARG A 264 -12.34 5.22 -9.67
C ARG A 264 -13.66 4.71 -10.20
N THR A 265 -14.12 5.24 -11.33
CA THR A 265 -15.38 4.86 -11.95
C THR A 265 -15.10 4.19 -13.28
N TYR A 266 -15.77 3.07 -13.53
CA TYR A 266 -15.62 2.26 -14.73
C TYR A 266 -16.97 2.07 -15.40
N ARG A 267 -17.01 2.06 -16.74
CA ARG A 267 -18.22 1.80 -17.52
C ARG A 267 -17.95 0.74 -18.58
N TRP A 268 -18.94 -0.10 -18.85
CA TRP A 268 -18.89 -1.02 -19.97
C TRP A 268 -18.94 -0.26 -21.29
N SER A 269 -18.06 -0.63 -22.23
CA SER A 269 -17.97 -0.03 -23.56
C SER A 269 -18.36 -1.00 -24.68
N GLY A 270 -19.11 -2.06 -24.38
CA GLY A 270 -19.51 -3.10 -25.33
C GLY A 270 -18.54 -4.29 -25.47
N GLY A 271 -17.36 -4.22 -24.84
CA GLY A 271 -16.40 -5.33 -24.86
C GLY A 271 -15.37 -5.34 -23.72
N LYS A 272 -15.23 -4.23 -23.00
CA LYS A 272 -14.41 -4.12 -21.79
C LYS A 272 -14.94 -3.00 -20.91
N PHE A 273 -14.53 -3.01 -19.64
CA PHE A 273 -14.68 -1.85 -18.78
C PHE A 273 -13.56 -0.85 -19.03
N THR A 274 -13.90 0.43 -19.12
CA THR A 274 -12.95 1.53 -19.21
C THR A 274 -13.14 2.47 -18.04
N GLN A 275 -12.05 3.02 -17.50
CA GLN A 275 -12.15 4.06 -16.48
C GLN A 275 -12.72 5.33 -17.11
N THR A 276 -13.85 5.80 -16.60
CA THR A 276 -14.57 7.00 -17.06
C THR A 276 -14.55 8.14 -16.05
N GLY A 277 -14.08 7.90 -14.82
CA GLY A 277 -13.99 8.93 -13.80
C GLY A 277 -13.01 8.62 -12.67
N GLY A 278 -12.61 9.65 -11.94
CA GLY A 278 -11.60 9.60 -10.87
C GLY A 278 -10.16 9.59 -11.39
N PRO A 279 -9.16 9.77 -10.51
CA PRO A 279 -7.75 9.82 -10.93
C PRO A 279 -7.24 8.43 -11.37
N THR A 280 -6.35 8.38 -12.36
CA THR A 280 -5.73 7.14 -12.89
C THR A 280 -4.49 6.70 -12.10
N GLY A 281 -3.96 7.57 -11.24
CA GLY A 281 -2.86 7.31 -10.32
C GLY A 281 -3.03 8.10 -9.02
N PHE A 282 -2.18 7.86 -8.04
CA PHE A 282 -2.20 8.56 -6.75
C PHE A 282 -1.38 9.85 -6.73
N GLY A 283 -0.48 10.03 -7.71
CA GLY A 283 0.47 11.15 -7.70
C GLY A 283 1.47 11.08 -6.53
N PRO A 284 2.29 12.13 -6.37
CA PRO A 284 3.20 12.27 -5.22
C PRO A 284 2.43 12.17 -3.89
N ASP A 285 3.05 11.59 -2.87
CA ASP A 285 2.47 11.55 -1.52
C ASP A 285 2.87 12.80 -0.75
N GLU A 286 1.98 13.80 -0.75
CA GLU A 286 2.16 15.09 -0.07
C GLU A 286 2.17 14.99 1.45
N ARG A 287 2.06 13.78 2.03
CA ARG A 287 2.21 13.54 3.47
C ARG A 287 3.63 13.14 3.86
N LEU A 288 4.46 12.74 2.88
CA LEU A 288 5.80 12.23 3.14
C LEU A 288 6.83 13.36 3.14
N THR A 289 7.83 13.19 3.99
CA THR A 289 8.98 14.09 4.11
C THR A 289 10.07 13.69 3.11
N ASP A 290 11.04 14.57 2.89
CA ASP A 290 12.28 14.25 2.17
C ASP A 290 13.46 14.63 3.07
N LEU A 291 13.75 13.76 4.03
CA LEU A 291 14.84 13.99 4.97
C LEU A 291 16.18 13.68 4.31
N THR A 292 17.22 14.35 4.76
CA THR A 292 18.59 13.99 4.41
C THR A 292 19.44 14.06 5.67
N LEU A 293 20.17 12.99 5.92
CA LEU A 293 21.12 12.87 7.01
C LEU A 293 22.54 12.95 6.46
N THR A 294 23.32 13.92 6.90
CA THR A 294 24.75 14.02 6.58
C THR A 294 25.60 14.13 7.85
N GLY A 295 26.92 14.06 7.70
CA GLY A 295 27.85 13.91 8.81
C GLY A 295 28.20 12.44 9.02
N GLY A 296 28.42 12.05 10.27
CA GLY A 296 28.85 10.69 10.61
C GLY A 296 30.28 10.59 11.14
N GLU A 297 30.98 11.71 11.31
CA GLU A 297 32.29 11.70 11.96
C GLU A 297 32.11 11.55 13.48
N LEU A 298 32.59 10.45 14.03
CA LEU A 298 32.68 10.21 15.47
C LEU A 298 34.08 10.59 15.93
N VAL A 299 34.21 11.78 16.52
CA VAL A 299 35.49 12.29 17.03
C VAL A 299 35.76 11.71 18.40
N LEU A 300 36.79 10.87 18.52
CA LEU A 300 37.12 10.18 19.78
C LEU A 300 38.15 10.95 20.61
N GLY A 301 37.79 11.29 21.85
CA GLY A 301 38.71 11.85 22.84
C GLY A 301 39.81 10.87 23.27
N THR A 302 40.68 11.29 24.18
CA THR A 302 41.74 10.41 24.71
C THR A 302 41.15 9.24 25.52
N PRO A 303 41.73 8.03 25.45
CA PRO A 303 41.30 6.92 26.30
C PRO A 303 41.41 7.25 27.79
N GLY A 304 40.37 6.89 28.53
CA GLY A 304 40.35 6.91 30.00
C GLY A 304 41.15 5.75 30.61
N PRO A 305 41.29 5.71 31.94
CA PRO A 305 42.01 4.65 32.65
C PRO A 305 41.44 3.24 32.44
N ASP A 306 40.15 3.14 32.13
CA ASP A 306 39.43 1.89 31.81
C ASP A 306 39.52 1.50 30.33
N GLY A 307 40.25 2.28 29.53
CA GLY A 307 40.39 2.08 28.09
C GLY A 307 39.19 2.54 27.27
N LYS A 308 38.12 3.07 27.90
CA LYS A 308 36.98 3.65 27.18
C LYS A 308 37.32 5.05 26.66
N ARG A 309 36.66 5.47 25.58
CA ARG A 309 36.82 6.80 24.97
C ARG A 309 35.48 7.52 24.97
N THR A 310 35.48 8.81 25.26
CA THR A 310 34.31 9.66 24.98
C THR A 310 34.37 10.09 23.51
N GLY A 311 33.30 9.87 22.76
CA GLY A 311 33.17 10.22 21.36
C GLY A 311 32.07 11.24 21.13
N SER A 312 32.29 12.20 20.23
CA SER A 312 31.27 13.16 19.79
C SER A 312 30.90 12.89 18.34
N LEU A 313 29.63 12.60 18.07
CA LEU A 313 29.09 12.37 16.73
C LEU A 313 28.27 13.60 16.30
N SER A 314 28.70 14.24 15.22
CA SER A 314 27.96 15.35 14.61
C SER A 314 27.14 14.86 13.42
N LEU A 315 25.84 15.16 13.44
CA LEU A 315 24.89 14.84 12.39
C LEU A 315 24.16 16.11 11.95
N THR A 316 23.90 16.23 10.66
CA THR A 316 23.04 17.28 10.11
C THR A 316 21.81 16.63 9.51
N VAL A 317 20.63 17.09 9.92
CA VAL A 317 19.36 16.72 9.29
C VAL A 317 18.86 17.92 8.48
N THR A 318 18.51 17.69 7.23
CA THR A 318 17.82 18.67 6.37
C THR A 318 16.50 18.09 5.91
N ASN A 319 15.42 18.84 6.03
CA ASN A 319 14.14 18.48 5.41
C ASN A 319 14.01 19.20 4.07
N LYS A 320 14.22 18.48 2.98
CA LYS A 320 14.06 18.99 1.61
C LYS A 320 12.63 18.85 1.10
N GLY A 321 11.78 18.19 1.88
CA GLY A 321 10.43 17.84 1.49
C GLY A 321 9.45 18.99 1.66
N PRO A 322 8.22 18.82 1.15
CA PRO A 322 7.19 19.84 1.24
C PRO A 322 6.45 19.86 2.58
N VAL A 323 6.74 18.92 3.48
CA VAL A 323 5.97 18.68 4.72
C VAL A 323 6.83 18.95 5.94
N ASP A 324 6.28 19.66 6.93
CA ASP A 324 6.88 19.79 8.26
C ASP A 324 6.96 18.42 8.95
N VAL A 325 8.12 18.11 9.52
CA VAL A 325 8.33 16.90 10.31
C VAL A 325 7.90 17.23 11.74
N ALA A 326 6.93 16.52 12.31
CA ALA A 326 6.49 16.79 13.68
C ALA A 326 7.56 16.40 14.71
N GLN A 327 8.20 15.24 14.52
CA GLN A 327 9.26 14.71 15.37
C GLN A 327 10.31 13.99 14.53
N LEU A 328 11.58 14.14 14.88
CA LEU A 328 12.69 13.40 14.27
C LEU A 328 13.04 12.20 15.14
N GLY A 329 12.99 11.01 14.57
CA GLY A 329 13.40 9.77 15.23
C GLY A 329 14.74 9.29 14.68
N PHE A 330 15.77 9.27 15.50
CA PHE A 330 17.05 8.66 15.19
C PHE A 330 17.02 7.17 15.56
N ILE A 331 17.46 6.34 14.63
CA ILE A 331 17.47 4.88 14.73
C ILE A 331 18.93 4.41 14.62
N ASN A 332 19.27 3.33 15.34
CA ASN A 332 20.60 2.72 15.39
C ASN A 332 21.71 3.58 16.05
N LEU A 333 21.38 4.66 16.77
CA LEU A 333 22.38 5.41 17.55
C LEU A 333 23.03 4.56 18.64
N GLU A 334 22.29 3.60 19.20
CA GLU A 334 22.74 2.66 20.21
C GLU A 334 23.84 1.70 19.69
N LEU A 335 23.97 1.56 18.37
CA LEU A 335 25.07 0.78 17.77
C LEU A 335 26.41 1.51 17.81
N VAL A 336 26.41 2.83 18.09
CA VAL A 336 27.62 3.65 18.18
C VAL A 336 28.32 3.47 19.53
N GLY A 337 27.57 3.44 20.63
CA GLY A 337 28.10 3.30 21.99
C GLY A 337 27.08 3.60 23.08
N GLU A 338 27.55 3.66 24.33
CA GLU A 338 26.75 4.04 25.50
C GLU A 338 26.45 5.55 25.44
N ARG A 339 25.21 5.95 25.73
CA ARG A 339 24.80 7.38 25.70
C ARG A 339 25.50 8.15 26.82
N ALA A 340 26.09 9.31 26.50
CA ALA A 340 26.89 10.09 27.44
C ALA A 340 26.59 11.60 27.49
N GLY A 341 25.64 12.10 26.67
CA GLY A 341 25.18 13.49 26.71
C GLY A 341 24.98 14.12 25.33
N GLY A 342 25.00 15.45 25.28
CA GLY A 342 24.73 16.22 24.07
C GLY A 342 23.23 16.28 23.78
N ASP A 343 22.83 16.13 22.52
CA ASP A 343 21.40 16.15 22.14
C ASP A 343 20.61 14.91 22.63
N PHE A 344 21.29 13.94 23.28
CA PHE A 344 20.58 12.95 24.09
C PHE A 344 19.79 13.57 25.24
N ASP A 345 20.12 14.78 25.70
CA ASP A 345 19.38 15.45 26.78
C ASP A 345 17.99 15.95 26.35
N GLN A 346 17.80 16.15 25.04
CA GLN A 346 16.51 16.53 24.44
C GLN A 346 15.69 15.31 24.01
N CYS A 347 16.26 14.12 24.21
CA CYS A 347 15.79 12.88 23.65
C CYS A 347 14.68 12.27 24.49
N ARG A 348 13.57 11.93 23.84
CA ARG A 348 12.57 11.01 24.39
C ARG A 348 12.75 9.64 23.75
N SER A 349 12.90 8.61 24.56
CA SER A 349 12.88 7.23 24.05
C SER A 349 11.43 6.77 23.87
N LEU A 350 11.18 6.10 22.75
CA LEU A 350 9.92 5.39 22.53
C LEU A 350 10.04 3.95 23.06
N PRO A 351 8.94 3.34 23.51
CA PRO A 351 8.94 1.91 23.78
C PRO A 351 9.35 1.15 22.52
N GLU A 352 10.15 0.08 22.67
CA GLU A 352 10.54 -0.77 21.55
C GLU A 352 9.31 -1.51 20.99
N VAL A 353 8.66 -0.93 20.00
CA VAL A 353 7.50 -1.51 19.32
C VAL A 353 7.83 -1.70 17.85
N GLY A 354 8.14 -2.95 17.48
CA GLY A 354 8.42 -3.34 16.10
C GLY A 354 9.85 -3.06 15.63
N PRO A 355 10.20 -3.41 14.39
CA PRO A 355 11.58 -3.38 13.88
C PRO A 355 12.11 -1.99 13.52
N TYR A 356 11.33 -0.93 13.72
CA TYR A 356 11.64 0.43 13.29
C TYR A 356 11.59 1.45 14.42
N TRP A 357 11.86 1.04 15.65
CA TRP A 357 11.78 1.96 16.79
C TRP A 357 12.95 2.95 16.77
N ALA A 358 12.63 4.24 16.96
CA ALA A 358 13.63 5.27 17.18
C ALA A 358 14.17 5.20 18.61
N SER A 359 15.48 5.03 18.74
CA SER A 359 16.14 5.05 20.04
C SER A 359 16.19 6.45 20.64
N CYS A 360 16.12 7.46 19.77
CA CYS A 360 16.01 8.84 20.17
C CYS A 360 15.02 9.66 19.36
N VAL A 361 13.99 10.23 20.01
CA VAL A 361 13.04 11.15 19.37
C VAL A 361 13.21 12.56 19.92
N VAL A 362 13.39 13.53 19.03
CA VAL A 362 13.57 14.94 19.35
C VAL A 362 12.53 15.81 18.62
N ALA A 363 12.54 17.12 18.90
CA ALA A 363 11.68 18.08 18.22
C ALA A 363 11.88 18.03 16.69
N GLY A 364 10.77 18.18 15.97
CA GLY A 364 10.75 18.13 14.51
C GLY A 364 11.43 19.29 13.78
N LEU A 365 11.23 19.32 12.47
CA LEU A 365 11.94 20.18 11.52
C LEU A 365 10.97 20.69 10.45
N ARG A 366 10.89 22.02 10.25
CA ARG A 366 10.01 22.56 9.19
C ARG A 366 10.50 22.16 7.80
N ALA A 367 9.60 22.21 6.82
CA ALA A 367 9.95 22.08 5.41
C ALA A 367 11.03 23.12 5.04
N GLY A 368 12.10 22.65 4.38
CA GLY A 368 13.27 23.45 4.01
C GLY A 368 14.24 23.76 5.17
N GLU A 369 13.91 23.41 6.41
CA GLU A 369 14.77 23.68 7.56
C GLU A 369 15.93 22.66 7.64
N ARG A 370 17.05 23.12 8.21
CA ARG A 370 18.22 22.31 8.54
C ARG A 370 18.53 22.46 10.02
N ARG A 371 18.90 21.35 10.68
CA ARG A 371 19.35 21.35 12.07
C ARG A 371 20.56 20.43 12.24
N ASP A 372 21.54 20.91 12.99
CA ASP A 372 22.71 20.15 13.38
C ASP A 372 22.48 19.56 14.78
N PHE A 373 22.95 18.34 14.97
CA PHE A 373 22.85 17.56 16.20
C PHE A 373 24.23 17.05 16.59
N THR A 374 24.51 17.00 17.88
CA THR A 374 25.74 16.47 18.48
C THR A 374 25.38 15.47 19.57
N PHE A 375 25.68 14.19 19.32
CA PHE A 375 25.46 13.12 20.28
C PHE A 375 26.79 12.68 20.90
N THR A 376 26.84 12.60 22.22
CA THR A 376 28.04 12.15 22.93
C THR A 376 27.87 10.69 23.36
N PHE A 377 28.90 9.90 23.13
CA PHE A 377 28.96 8.47 23.43
C PHE A 377 30.16 8.15 24.31
N VAL A 378 30.04 7.08 25.09
CA VAL A 378 31.17 6.33 25.63
C VAL A 378 31.31 5.06 24.80
N VAL A 379 32.49 4.84 24.24
CA VAL A 379 32.81 3.69 23.41
C VAL A 379 33.99 2.92 24.01
N ASP A 380 34.04 1.61 23.78
CA ASP A 380 35.20 0.82 24.15
C ASP A 380 36.42 1.20 23.29
N GLY A 381 37.63 1.02 23.82
CA GLY A 381 38.88 1.41 23.14
C GLY A 381 39.12 0.75 21.78
N SER A 382 38.39 -0.33 21.47
CA SER A 382 38.37 -1.02 20.17
C SER A 382 37.10 -0.73 19.35
N ALA A 383 36.48 0.44 19.53
CA ALA A 383 35.25 0.82 18.84
C ALA A 383 35.30 0.42 17.36
N PRO A 384 34.20 -0.14 16.81
CA PRO A 384 34.17 -0.49 15.40
C PRO A 384 34.52 0.74 14.57
N ALA A 385 35.47 0.59 13.65
CA ALA A 385 35.94 1.69 12.81
C ALA A 385 34.80 2.32 11.99
N VAL A 386 33.73 1.54 11.77
CA VAL A 386 32.55 1.88 11.00
C VAL A 386 31.30 1.33 11.68
N VAL A 387 30.30 2.18 11.91
CA VAL A 387 28.93 1.77 12.26
C VAL A 387 28.03 2.14 11.08
N GLN A 388 27.44 1.15 10.44
CA GLN A 388 26.54 1.37 9.32
C GLN A 388 25.12 1.62 9.79
N GLY A 389 24.42 2.52 9.09
CA GLY A 389 22.96 2.59 9.14
C GLY A 389 22.38 3.41 10.29
N VAL A 390 23.12 4.39 10.84
CA VAL A 390 22.46 5.45 11.60
C VAL A 390 21.53 6.19 10.65
N ARG A 391 20.25 6.27 11.00
CA ARG A 391 19.23 6.88 10.15
C ARG A 391 18.30 7.79 10.92
N VAL A 392 17.61 8.66 10.19
CA VAL A 392 16.59 9.56 10.71
C VAL A 392 15.26 9.34 9.99
N ASP A 393 14.19 9.23 10.76
CA ASP A 393 12.84 9.01 10.27
C ASP A 393 11.90 10.11 10.77
N HIS A 394 10.81 10.34 10.03
CA HIS A 394 9.70 11.18 10.46
C HIS A 394 8.79 10.41 11.41
N TYR A 395 8.53 10.99 12.57
CA TYR A 395 7.51 10.57 13.52
C TYR A 395 6.44 11.64 13.66
N ASP A 396 5.16 11.24 13.65
CA ASP A 396 4.07 12.17 13.91
C ASP A 396 3.79 12.38 15.42
N GLY A 397 2.83 13.25 15.75
CA GLY A 397 2.46 13.53 17.14
C GLY A 397 1.88 12.34 17.92
N GLN A 398 1.58 11.22 17.24
CA GLN A 398 1.14 9.97 17.86
C GLN A 398 2.28 8.95 17.96
N ASN A 399 3.54 9.38 17.72
CA ASN A 399 4.74 8.55 17.67
C ASN A 399 4.67 7.45 16.59
N ARG A 400 3.96 7.70 15.48
CA ARG A 400 3.90 6.77 14.37
C ARG A 400 4.98 7.13 13.37
N GLY A 401 5.77 6.14 12.95
CA GLY A 401 6.80 6.31 11.93
C GLY A 401 6.18 6.47 10.54
N TRP A 402 6.76 7.35 9.74
CA TRP A 402 6.37 7.61 8.36
C TRP A 402 7.54 7.29 7.42
N PRO A 403 7.26 6.67 6.25
CA PRO A 403 8.28 6.52 5.23
C PRO A 403 8.69 7.89 4.69
N ASP A 404 9.88 7.93 4.11
CA ASP A 404 10.42 9.11 3.47
C ASP A 404 10.34 8.99 1.94
N LEU A 405 10.28 10.13 1.24
CA LEU A 405 10.29 10.18 -0.22
C LEU A 405 11.61 9.64 -0.78
N THR A 406 12.72 9.90 -0.09
CA THR A 406 14.05 9.44 -0.51
C THR A 406 14.73 8.66 0.62
N PRO A 407 14.30 7.41 0.92
CA PRO A 407 14.82 6.67 2.08
C PRO A 407 16.35 6.50 2.10
N ALA A 408 16.99 6.49 0.92
CA ALA A 408 18.44 6.39 0.80
C ALA A 408 19.17 7.64 1.34
N GLY A 409 18.52 8.81 1.36
CA GLY A 409 19.06 10.05 1.90
C GLY A 409 19.01 10.12 3.43
N ASN A 410 18.20 9.28 4.07
CA ASN A 410 17.94 9.34 5.51
C ASN A 410 18.99 8.65 6.37
N ALA A 411 20.01 8.06 5.77
CA ALA A 411 21.02 7.27 6.48
C ALA A 411 22.43 7.79 6.19
N THR A 412 23.30 7.69 7.20
CA THR A 412 24.74 7.91 7.03
C THR A 412 25.54 6.79 7.71
N GLU A 413 26.78 6.64 7.26
CA GLU A 413 27.77 5.79 7.89
C GLU A 413 28.51 6.59 8.96
N VAL A 414 28.64 6.01 10.14
CA VAL A 414 29.44 6.61 11.20
C VAL A 414 30.86 6.06 11.15
N ARG A 415 31.85 6.95 11.10
CA ARG A 415 33.27 6.61 11.03
C ARG A 415 34.00 7.24 12.20
N ALA A 416 34.78 6.44 12.92
CA ALA A 416 35.64 6.96 13.97
C ALA A 416 36.80 7.76 13.36
N VAL A 417 36.98 8.99 13.83
CA VAL A 417 38.13 9.85 13.51
C VAL A 417 38.86 10.18 14.81
N SER A 418 40.19 10.10 14.78
CA SER A 418 41.06 10.21 15.95
C SER A 418 41.84 11.51 15.98
#